data_AF-A0A6N6KQA6-F1
#
_entry.id   AF-A0A6N6KQA6-F1
#
_cell.length_a   1.000
_cell.length_b   1.000
_cell.length_c   1.000
_cell.angle_alpha   90.00
_cell.angle_beta   90.00
_cell.angle_gamma   90.00
#
_symmetry.space_group_name_H-M   'P 1'
#
loop_
_entity.id
_entity.type
_entity.pdbx_description
1 polymer ?
#
loop_
_entity_poly.entity_id
_entity_poly.type
_entity_poly.pdbx_seq_one_letter_code
_entity_poly.pdbx_strand_id
1 'polypeptide(L)'
;MRSFGLEGIRKRLREHIALNEFFAAEIEKHPDFELVLDPILNFTCFRYKLVGKSEEELNELNEQLKDRLNKSGKLFLSHTKIDGKYVLRFVIGQTYVEKRHIENALELILNGFTPKN
;
A
#
# COMPACT_ATOMS: atom_id res chain seq x y z
N MET A 1 10.00 28.27 3.20
CA MET A 1 9.87 27.40 2.02
C MET A 1 10.79 27.89 0.89
N ARG A 2 12.08 27.51 0.91
CA ARG A 2 13.05 27.81 -0.17
C ARG A 2 14.00 26.63 -0.45
N SER A 3 13.72 25.42 0.07
CA SER A 3 14.65 24.30 -0.05
C SER A 3 14.41 23.39 -1.27
N PHE A 4 13.29 23.55 -1.97
CA PHE A 4 13.05 22.89 -3.25
C PHE A 4 12.38 23.92 -4.17
N GLY A 5 13.08 24.37 -5.21
CA GLY A 5 12.43 25.11 -6.29
C GLY A 5 11.30 24.27 -6.89
N LEU A 6 10.43 24.89 -7.70
CA LEU A 6 9.31 24.21 -8.36
C LEU A 6 9.75 22.94 -9.12
N GLU A 7 10.94 22.97 -9.73
CA GLU A 7 11.54 21.82 -10.42
C GLU A 7 11.89 20.68 -9.47
N GLY A 8 12.41 20.97 -8.28
CA GLY A 8 12.73 19.95 -7.26
C GLY A 8 11.48 19.25 -6.74
N ILE A 9 10.39 19.99 -6.55
CA ILE A 9 9.08 19.42 -6.15
C ILE A 9 8.54 18.52 -7.26
N ARG A 10 8.56 18.99 -8.52
CA ARG A 10 8.11 18.21 -9.69
C ARG A 10 8.93 16.93 -9.87
N LYS A 11 10.26 17.00 -9.74
CA LYS A 11 11.13 15.84 -9.85
C LYS A 11 10.80 14.77 -8.80
N ARG A 12 10.69 15.18 -7.53
CA ARG A 12 10.34 14.28 -6.43
C ARG A 12 8.97 13.65 -6.58
N LEU A 13 7.97 14.43 -7.03
CA LEU A 13 6.64 13.88 -7.30
C LEU A 13 6.71 12.81 -8.40
N ARG A 14 7.46 13.04 -9.48
CA ARG A 14 7.64 12.01 -10.53
C ARG A 14 8.33 10.75 -10.01
N GLU A 15 9.33 10.90 -9.14
CA GLU A 15 9.97 9.76 -8.46
C GLU A 15 8.97 9.00 -7.59
N HIS A 16 8.13 9.69 -6.81
CA HIS A 16 7.08 9.06 -6.01
C HIS A 16 6.03 8.34 -6.86
N ILE A 17 5.65 8.91 -8.01
CA ILE A 17 4.74 8.27 -8.97
C ILE A 17 5.35 6.98 -9.50
N ALA A 18 6.59 7.01 -9.98
CA ALA A 18 7.27 5.80 -10.49
C ALA A 18 7.41 4.71 -9.42
N LEU A 19 7.67 5.09 -8.17
CA LEU A 19 7.69 4.16 -7.04
C LEU A 19 6.31 3.56 -6.74
N ASN A 20 5.25 4.35 -6.90
CA ASN A 20 3.87 3.91 -6.69
C ASN A 20 3.40 2.97 -7.82
N GLU A 21 3.77 3.25 -9.06
CA GLU A 21 3.54 2.36 -10.21
C GLU A 21 4.21 1.01 -10.00
N PHE A 22 5.47 1.01 -9.52
CA PHE A 22 6.16 -0.22 -9.15
C PHE A 22 5.43 -0.97 -8.03
N PHE A 23 5.04 -0.28 -6.95
CA PHE A 23 4.29 -0.87 -5.85
C PHE A 23 2.98 -1.52 -6.34
N ALA A 24 2.18 -0.78 -7.11
CA ALA A 24 0.89 -1.24 -7.61
C ALA A 24 1.03 -2.47 -8.52
N ALA A 25 2.04 -2.48 -9.41
CA ALA A 25 2.31 -3.61 -10.28
C ALA A 25 2.71 -4.88 -9.50
N GLU A 26 3.45 -4.75 -8.40
CA GLU A 26 3.79 -5.91 -7.54
C GLU A 26 2.57 -6.43 -6.76
N ILE A 27 1.69 -5.54 -6.30
CA ILE A 27 0.43 -5.94 -5.64
C ILE A 27 -0.50 -6.66 -6.64
N GLU A 28 -0.65 -6.13 -7.85
CA GLU A 28 -1.53 -6.69 -8.88
C GLU A 28 -1.09 -8.10 -9.34
N LYS A 29 0.22 -8.40 -9.29
CA LYS A 29 0.74 -9.74 -9.58
C LYS A 29 0.36 -10.78 -8.53
N HIS A 30 -0.01 -10.37 -7.32
CA HIS A 30 -0.27 -11.29 -6.22
C HIS A 30 -1.76 -11.71 -6.21
N PRO A 31 -2.10 -13.00 -6.38
CA PRO A 31 -3.49 -13.45 -6.59
C PRO A 31 -4.42 -13.19 -5.41
N ASP A 32 -3.83 -13.07 -4.21
CA ASP A 32 -4.56 -12.82 -2.96
C ASP A 32 -4.92 -11.34 -2.76
N PHE A 33 -4.47 -10.43 -3.62
CA PHE A 33 -4.73 -9.01 -3.51
C PHE A 33 -5.48 -8.48 -4.72
N GLU A 34 -6.18 -7.37 -4.53
CA GLU A 34 -6.71 -6.56 -5.63
C GLU A 34 -6.40 -5.08 -5.41
N LEU A 35 -6.18 -4.37 -6.52
CA LEU A 35 -6.26 -2.92 -6.55
C LEU A 35 -7.74 -2.53 -6.59
N VAL A 36 -8.18 -1.75 -5.60
CA VAL A 36 -9.60 -1.37 -5.49
C VAL A 36 -9.95 -0.23 -6.45
N LEU A 37 -8.94 0.57 -6.80
CA LEU A 37 -9.00 1.66 -7.76
C LEU A 37 -7.70 1.65 -8.56
N ASP A 38 -7.74 2.19 -9.78
CA ASP A 38 -6.52 2.46 -10.54
C ASP A 38 -5.56 3.32 -9.71
N PRO A 39 -4.25 3.05 -9.71
CA PRO A 39 -3.27 3.87 -8.99
C PRO A 39 -3.32 5.34 -9.46
N ILE A 40 -3.34 6.27 -8.51
CA ILE A 40 -3.40 7.72 -8.80
C ILE A 40 -2.18 8.37 -8.19
N LEU A 41 -1.34 8.98 -9.02
CA LEU A 41 -0.12 9.67 -8.59
C LEU A 41 0.77 8.76 -7.71
N ASN A 42 1.01 9.16 -6.47
CA ASN A 42 1.81 8.48 -5.46
C ASN A 42 0.96 7.69 -4.45
N PHE A 43 -0.26 7.34 -4.82
CA PHE A 43 -1.28 6.74 -3.97
C PHE A 43 -1.87 5.47 -4.59
N THR A 44 -2.01 4.42 -3.77
CA THR A 44 -2.60 3.14 -4.15
C THR A 44 -3.61 2.67 -3.10
N CYS A 45 -4.77 2.22 -3.58
CA CYS A 45 -5.80 1.56 -2.79
C CYS A 45 -5.80 0.07 -3.10
N PHE A 46 -5.60 -0.77 -2.09
CA PHE A 46 -5.55 -2.22 -2.28
C PHE A 46 -6.16 -2.93 -1.07
N ARG A 47 -6.46 -4.22 -1.24
CA ARG A 47 -6.93 -5.08 -0.15
C ARG A 47 -6.69 -6.55 -0.47
N TYR A 48 -6.75 -7.41 0.54
CA TYR A 48 -6.91 -8.85 0.34
C TYR A 48 -8.24 -9.16 -0.36
N LYS A 49 -8.19 -10.10 -1.30
CA LYS A 49 -9.30 -10.68 -2.05
C LYS A 49 -9.15 -12.21 -2.11
N LEU A 50 -9.17 -12.85 -0.95
CA LEU A 50 -9.04 -14.30 -0.85
C LEU A 50 -10.31 -14.99 -1.37
N VAL A 51 -10.12 -15.96 -2.27
CA VAL A 51 -11.22 -16.77 -2.80
C VAL A 51 -11.85 -17.59 -1.66
N GLY A 52 -13.18 -17.60 -1.59
CA GLY A 52 -13.93 -18.37 -0.61
C GLY A 52 -14.15 -17.67 0.74
N LYS A 53 -13.77 -16.39 0.87
CA LYS A 53 -14.06 -15.56 2.05
C LYS A 53 -15.24 -14.63 1.80
N SER A 54 -16.08 -14.42 2.82
CA SER A 54 -17.15 -13.41 2.78
C SER A 54 -16.57 -11.99 2.80
N GLU A 55 -17.37 -11.00 2.45
CA GLU A 55 -16.95 -9.60 2.48
C GLU A 55 -16.63 -9.15 3.92
N GLU A 56 -17.37 -9.64 4.92
CA GLU A 56 -17.11 -9.41 6.34
C GLU A 56 -15.77 -10.02 6.77
N GLU A 57 -15.48 -11.28 6.38
CA GLU A 57 -14.20 -11.90 6.67
C GLU A 57 -13.04 -11.15 5.99
N LEU A 58 -13.20 -10.72 4.74
CA LEU A 58 -12.20 -9.92 4.04
C LEU A 58 -11.98 -8.56 4.73
N ASN A 59 -13.03 -7.94 5.25
CA ASN A 59 -12.93 -6.70 6.00
C ASN A 59 -12.10 -6.88 7.27
N GLU A 60 -12.40 -7.92 8.06
CA GLU A 60 -11.66 -8.26 9.28
C GLU A 60 -10.20 -8.59 8.98
N LEU A 61 -9.92 -9.38 7.93
CA LEU A 61 -8.56 -9.73 7.53
C LEU A 61 -7.73 -8.50 7.13
N ASN A 62 -8.32 -7.58 6.37
CA ASN A 62 -7.64 -6.34 5.97
C ASN A 62 -7.41 -5.41 7.16
N GLU A 63 -8.35 -5.32 8.10
CA GLU A 63 -8.18 -4.58 9.34
C GLU A 63 -7.03 -5.17 10.20
N GLN A 64 -7.01 -6.49 10.37
CA GLN A 64 -5.94 -7.19 11.08
C GLN A 64 -4.58 -7.00 10.42
N LEU A 65 -4.51 -7.07 9.08
CA LEU A 65 -3.27 -6.79 8.33
C LEU A 65 -2.76 -5.38 8.63
N LYS A 66 -3.63 -4.36 8.50
CA LYS A 66 -3.27 -2.96 8.81
C LYS A 66 -2.74 -2.82 10.23
N ASP A 67 -3.46 -3.38 11.19
CA ASP A 67 -3.09 -3.28 12.61
C ASP A 67 -1.77 -3.98 12.90
N ARG A 68 -1.53 -5.16 12.34
CA ARG A 68 -0.25 -5.87 12.45
C ARG A 68 0.89 -5.07 11.86
N LEU A 69 0.72 -4.54 10.65
CA LEU A 69 1.73 -3.74 9.97
C LEU A 69 2.04 -2.46 10.76
N ASN A 70 1.02 -1.73 11.22
CA ASN A 70 1.20 -0.51 12.00
C ASN A 70 1.85 -0.79 13.36
N LYS A 71 1.45 -1.87 14.06
CA LYS A 71 2.05 -2.28 15.34
C LYS A 71 3.51 -2.71 15.20
N SER A 72 3.93 -3.17 14.02
CA SER A 72 5.33 -3.51 13.77
C SER A 72 6.27 -2.29 13.84
N GLY A 73 5.73 -1.07 13.68
CA GLY A 73 6.50 0.18 13.61
C GLY A 73 7.31 0.34 12.32
N LYS A 74 7.31 -0.65 11.42
CA LYS A 74 8.11 -0.63 10.18
C LYS A 74 7.39 -0.01 9.00
N LEU A 75 6.05 -0.05 9.01
CA LEU A 75 5.19 0.47 7.96
C LEU A 75 3.94 1.06 8.62
N PHE A 76 3.45 2.18 8.09
CA PHE A 76 2.19 2.76 8.52
C PHE A 76 1.24 2.89 7.34
N LEU A 77 0.11 2.18 7.43
CA LEU A 77 -0.98 2.22 6.47
C LEU A 77 -2.20 2.90 7.10
N SER A 78 -2.91 3.66 6.27
CA SER A 78 -4.26 4.12 6.60
C SER A 78 -5.29 3.20 5.94
N HIS A 79 -6.57 3.39 6.28
CA HIS A 79 -7.66 2.69 5.63
C HIS A 79 -8.81 3.63 5.28
N THR A 80 -9.74 3.13 4.49
CA THR A 80 -11.06 3.73 4.24
C THR A 80 -12.07 2.61 3.98
N LYS A 81 -13.36 2.95 3.92
CA LYS A 81 -14.39 2.06 3.39
C LYS A 81 -14.91 2.56 2.05
N ILE A 82 -14.94 1.69 1.03
CA ILE A 82 -15.50 1.98 -0.30
C ILE A 82 -16.54 0.90 -0.57
N ASP A 83 -17.80 1.27 -0.78
CA ASP A 83 -18.91 0.32 -1.01
C ASP A 83 -18.98 -0.80 0.05
N GLY A 84 -18.74 -0.46 1.32
CA GLY A 84 -18.72 -1.40 2.44
C GLY A 84 -17.42 -2.22 2.59
N LYS A 85 -16.50 -2.14 1.62
CA LYS A 85 -15.22 -2.84 1.60
C LYS A 85 -14.16 -2.09 2.39
N TYR A 86 -13.40 -2.78 3.23
CA TYR A 86 -12.25 -2.25 3.97
C TYR A 86 -11.04 -2.22 3.06
N VAL A 87 -10.54 -1.02 2.78
CA VAL A 87 -9.50 -0.77 1.79
C VAL A 87 -8.28 -0.16 2.46
N LEU A 88 -7.12 -0.76 2.20
CA LEU A 88 -5.83 -0.25 2.66
C LEU A 88 -5.33 0.84 1.71
N ARG A 89 -4.75 1.87 2.29
CA ARG A 89 -4.29 3.08 1.61
C ARG A 89 -2.79 3.24 1.84
N PHE A 90 -2.03 3.17 0.75
CA PHE A 90 -0.59 3.40 0.73
C PHE A 90 -0.28 4.69 -0.02
N VAL A 91 0.43 5.61 0.65
CA VAL A 91 0.82 6.91 0.10
C VAL A 91 2.33 7.04 0.20
N ILE A 92 2.99 7.34 -0.92
CA ILE A 92 4.45 7.55 -0.98
C ILE A 92 4.72 9.06 -0.92
N GLY A 93 5.02 9.60 0.25
CA GLY A 93 5.23 11.05 0.44
C GLY A 93 6.53 11.44 1.13
N GLN A 94 7.29 10.47 1.63
CA GLN A 94 8.47 10.69 2.45
C GLN A 94 9.62 11.24 1.60
N THR A 95 10.31 12.26 2.10
CA THR A 95 11.34 13.01 1.35
C THR A 95 12.51 12.15 0.88
N TYR A 96 12.84 11.08 1.59
CA TYR A 96 13.97 10.19 1.29
C TYR A 96 13.52 8.76 0.97
N VAL A 97 12.28 8.59 0.50
CA VAL A 97 11.82 7.28 0.03
C VAL A 97 12.60 6.85 -1.22
N GLU A 98 12.88 5.56 -1.31
CA GLU A 98 13.71 4.94 -2.33
C GLU A 98 13.08 3.58 -2.64
N LYS A 99 13.45 2.97 -3.78
CA LYS A 99 12.92 1.66 -4.19
C LYS A 99 13.04 0.59 -3.10
N ARG A 100 14.18 0.52 -2.41
CA ARG A 100 14.41 -0.41 -1.28
C ARG A 100 13.37 -0.27 -0.15
N HIS A 101 12.86 0.94 0.08
CA HIS A 101 11.82 1.16 1.10
C HIS A 101 10.47 0.58 0.62
N ILE A 102 10.19 0.65 -0.68
CA ILE A 102 8.99 0.08 -1.29
C ILE A 102 9.09 -1.45 -1.35
N GLU A 103 10.25 -2.00 -1.69
CA GLU A 103 10.52 -3.44 -1.66
C GLU A 103 10.33 -4.01 -0.25
N ASN A 104 10.87 -3.33 0.78
CA ASN A 104 10.63 -3.72 2.17
C ASN A 104 9.14 -3.63 2.58
N ALA A 105 8.43 -2.61 2.11
CA ALA A 105 6.99 -2.47 2.38
C ALA A 105 6.20 -3.61 1.72
N LEU A 106 6.52 -3.95 0.46
CA LEU A 106 5.95 -5.09 -0.25
C LEU A 106 6.24 -6.39 0.49
N GLU A 107 7.48 -6.64 0.91
CA GLU A 107 7.83 -7.84 1.68
C GLU A 107 6.98 -7.95 2.95
N LEU A 108 6.83 -6.85 3.70
CA LEU A 108 6.01 -6.84 4.92
C LEU A 108 4.52 -7.07 4.63
N ILE A 109 3.98 -6.51 3.54
CA ILE A 109 2.57 -6.65 3.16
C ILE A 109 2.30 -8.08 2.68
N LEU A 110 3.12 -8.58 1.75
CA LEU A 110 2.94 -9.89 1.13
C LEU A 110 3.22 -11.03 2.12
N ASN A 111 4.22 -10.89 3.00
CA ASN A 111 4.50 -11.87 4.05
C ASN A 111 3.71 -11.62 5.35
N GLY A 112 2.95 -10.51 5.43
CA GLY A 112 2.15 -10.11 6.58
C GLY A 112 1.07 -11.12 6.96
N PHE A 113 0.84 -12.11 6.11
CA PHE A 113 -0.07 -13.21 6.32
C PHE A 113 0.54 -14.55 5.90
N THR A 114 1.64 -14.96 6.53
CA THR A 114 1.88 -16.40 6.72
C THR A 114 1.05 -16.83 7.93
N PRO A 115 -0.05 -17.60 7.76
CA PRO A 115 -0.63 -18.30 8.90
C PRO A 115 0.46 -19.21 9.44
N LYS A 116 0.94 -18.92 10.66
CA LYS A 116 1.66 -19.94 11.41
C LYS A 116 0.65 -21.05 11.66
N ASN A 117 0.81 -22.17 10.95
CA ASN A 117 0.33 -23.46 11.41
C ASN A 117 0.95 -23.77 12.78
#